data_AF-A0A260Z4Y5-F1
#
_entry.id   AF-A0A260Z4Y5-F1
#
_cell.length_a   1.000
_cell.length_b   1.000
_cell.length_c   1.000
_cell.angle_alpha   90.00
_cell.angle_beta   90.00
_cell.angle_gamma   90.00
#
_symmetry.space_group_name_H-M   'P 1'
#
loop_
_entity.id
_entity.type
_entity.pdbx_description
1 polymer ?
#
loop_
_entity_poly.entity_id
_entity_poly.type
_entity_poly.pdbx_seq_one_letter_code
_entity_poly.pdbx_strand_id
1 'polypeptide(L)'
;TSTTITTSTLSPNATSSNTTTVSSVTTPATCNCQYEALDSSNIQNYLNETNPFYSTLLSASIKGPEFFTSECVTSLHCDPNYNLIIFDDTGLAKMFGGNPAEGTCNPASKTWDVDTGNGESTSFHQMFGTCLMKC
;
A
#
# COMPACT_ATOMS: atom_id res chain seq x y z
N THR A 1 44.78 12.26 37.12
CA THR A 1 44.91 13.70 37.42
C THR A 1 44.93 14.44 36.10
N SER A 2 44.24 15.59 36.06
CA SER A 2 44.06 16.63 35.02
C SER A 2 45.24 16.82 34.02
N THR A 3 45.15 17.41 32.82
CA THR A 3 44.34 18.56 32.36
C THR A 3 44.46 18.72 30.82
N THR A 4 43.34 19.16 30.23
CA THR A 4 43.04 20.05 29.08
C THR A 4 44.14 20.95 28.44
N ILE A 5 43.93 21.34 27.15
CA ILE A 5 44.00 22.72 26.52
C ILE A 5 44.73 22.73 25.14
N THR A 6 44.01 22.87 23.99
CA THR A 6 43.78 24.10 23.13
C THR A 6 45.01 24.45 22.26
N THR A 7 44.97 24.77 20.94
CA THR A 7 44.37 25.96 20.30
C THR A 7 44.59 25.97 18.77
N SER A 8 43.50 26.27 18.04
CA SER A 8 43.30 27.09 16.82
C SER A 8 44.37 27.32 15.73
N THR A 9 43.92 27.20 14.46
CA THR A 9 44.21 28.18 13.39
C THR A 9 42.94 28.63 12.69
N LEU A 10 42.71 29.95 12.69
CA LEU A 10 41.64 30.69 12.04
C LEU A 10 42.08 31.25 10.68
N SER A 11 41.20 31.20 9.67
CA SER A 11 41.02 32.26 8.67
C SER A 11 39.71 32.04 7.88
N PRO A 12 39.14 33.09 7.24
CA PRO A 12 37.80 33.56 7.59
C PRO A 12 36.81 33.59 6.40
N ASN A 13 35.52 33.78 6.74
CA ASN A 13 34.45 34.47 5.99
C ASN A 13 34.29 34.20 4.47
N ALA A 14 33.13 34.00 3.87
CA ALA A 14 31.73 33.77 4.22
C ALA A 14 31.02 33.61 2.86
N THR A 15 30.11 32.66 2.68
CA THR A 15 28.90 32.83 1.85
C THR A 15 27.89 31.77 2.26
N SER A 16 26.69 32.27 2.56
CA SER A 16 25.55 31.60 3.14
C SER A 16 25.04 30.41 2.33
N SER A 17 24.75 29.31 3.02
CA SER A 17 23.63 28.43 2.69
C SER A 17 23.16 27.79 3.98
N ASN A 18 22.22 28.46 4.64
CA ASN A 18 21.40 27.87 5.69
C ASN A 18 20.62 26.72 5.05
N THR A 19 21.07 25.49 5.22
CA THR A 19 20.19 24.32 5.06
C THR A 19 20.12 23.67 6.41
N THR A 20 19.22 24.19 7.23
CA THR A 20 18.70 23.48 8.39
C THR A 20 18.12 22.17 7.86
N THR A 21 18.87 21.08 7.95
CA THR A 21 18.29 19.73 7.92
C THR A 21 17.41 19.64 9.15
N VAL A 22 16.17 20.10 8.99
CA VAL A 22 15.08 19.74 9.88
C VAL A 22 14.89 18.24 9.63
N SER A 23 15.58 17.44 10.43
CA SER A 23 15.15 16.07 10.69
C SER A 23 13.76 16.18 11.27
N SER A 24 12.75 16.10 10.41
CA SER A 24 11.40 15.86 10.84
C SER A 24 11.41 14.49 11.50
N VAL A 25 11.52 14.48 12.82
CA VAL A 25 11.01 13.37 13.63
C VAL A 25 9.50 13.42 13.45
N THR A 26 9.04 12.89 12.33
CA THR A 26 7.63 12.63 12.09
C THR A 26 7.32 11.46 13.02
N THR A 27 6.53 11.71 14.06
CA THR A 27 5.76 10.63 14.71
C THR A 27 5.27 9.67 13.64
N PRO A 28 5.42 8.33 13.80
CA PRO A 28 5.00 7.38 12.77
C PRO A 28 3.57 7.73 12.37
N ALA A 29 3.38 8.13 11.11
CA ALA A 29 2.05 8.41 10.62
C ALA A 29 1.29 7.09 10.75
N THR A 30 0.22 7.07 11.56
CA THR A 30 -0.63 5.90 11.62
C THR A 30 -1.20 5.70 10.21
N CYS A 31 -0.92 4.54 9.62
CA CYS A 31 -1.38 4.23 8.28
C CYS A 31 -2.83 3.76 8.34
N ASN A 32 -3.75 4.73 8.18
CA ASN A 32 -5.19 4.56 8.28
C ASN A 32 -5.86 4.30 6.90
N CYS A 33 -5.16 3.68 5.96
CA CYS A 33 -5.75 3.28 4.68
C CYS A 33 -6.68 2.08 4.87
N GLN A 34 -7.84 2.06 4.20
CA GLN A 34 -8.81 0.98 4.34
C GLN A 34 -8.48 -0.20 3.44
N TYR A 35 -8.64 -1.41 3.97
CA TYR A 35 -8.44 -2.66 3.26
C TYR A 35 -9.40 -3.71 3.84
N GLU A 36 -9.82 -4.67 3.02
CA GLU A 36 -10.74 -5.74 3.46
C GLU A 36 -10.50 -7.02 2.65
N ALA A 37 -10.58 -8.16 3.33
CA ALA A 37 -10.59 -9.47 2.71
C ALA A 37 -12.03 -9.86 2.37
N LEU A 38 -12.33 -10.00 1.07
CA LEU A 38 -13.68 -10.25 0.60
C LEU A 38 -13.86 -11.70 0.15
N ASP A 39 -14.92 -12.31 0.66
CA ASP A 39 -15.39 -13.64 0.32
C ASP A 39 -16.89 -13.62 -0.07
N SER A 40 -17.46 -14.80 -0.30
CA SER A 40 -18.86 -14.93 -0.71
C SER A 40 -19.88 -14.39 0.30
N SER A 41 -19.49 -14.22 1.57
CA SER A 41 -20.37 -13.75 2.64
C SER A 41 -20.48 -12.23 2.72
N ASN A 42 -19.43 -11.50 2.34
CA ASN A 42 -19.35 -10.05 2.53
C ASN A 42 -19.17 -9.23 1.23
N ILE A 43 -18.75 -9.83 0.10
CA ILE A 43 -18.37 -9.08 -1.10
C ILE A 43 -19.49 -8.16 -1.63
N GLN A 44 -20.75 -8.55 -1.48
CA GLN A 44 -21.91 -7.78 -1.97
C GLN A 44 -22.03 -6.41 -1.29
N ASN A 45 -21.46 -6.23 -0.10
CA ASN A 45 -21.48 -4.95 0.61
C ASN A 45 -20.49 -3.92 0.02
N TYR A 46 -19.51 -4.38 -0.76
CA TYR A 46 -18.40 -3.57 -1.27
C TYR A 46 -18.39 -3.48 -2.80
N LEU A 47 -19.09 -4.38 -3.48
CA LEU A 47 -19.10 -4.49 -4.93
C LEU A 47 -20.11 -3.52 -5.54
N ASN A 48 -19.63 -2.61 -6.39
CA ASN A 48 -20.47 -1.70 -7.17
C ASN A 48 -20.65 -2.22 -8.61
N GLU A 49 -21.79 -1.94 -9.25
CA GLU A 49 -22.07 -2.29 -10.66
C GLU A 49 -21.06 -1.70 -11.66
N THR A 50 -20.34 -0.64 -11.30
CA THR A 50 -19.24 -0.08 -12.11
C THR A 50 -17.98 -0.95 -12.11
N ASN A 51 -17.87 -1.93 -11.21
CA ASN A 51 -16.73 -2.83 -11.13
C ASN A 51 -16.68 -3.72 -12.39
N PRO A 52 -15.55 -3.77 -13.11
CA PRO A 52 -15.45 -4.53 -14.36
C PRO A 52 -15.59 -6.06 -14.16
N PHE A 53 -15.46 -6.54 -12.93
CA PHE A 53 -15.64 -7.95 -12.55
C PHE A 53 -16.99 -8.21 -11.85
N TYR A 54 -17.92 -7.25 -11.79
CA TYR A 54 -19.17 -7.34 -11.02
C TYR A 54 -19.89 -8.69 -11.19
N SER A 55 -20.29 -9.01 -12.42
CA SER A 55 -21.03 -10.26 -12.70
C SER A 55 -20.20 -11.52 -12.43
N THR A 56 -18.89 -11.46 -12.62
CA THR A 56 -17.99 -12.60 -12.38
C THR A 56 -17.87 -12.88 -10.89
N LEU A 57 -17.65 -11.84 -10.09
CA LEU A 57 -17.49 -11.93 -8.64
C LEU A 57 -18.78 -12.37 -7.93
N LEU A 58 -19.96 -12.08 -8.50
CA LEU A 58 -21.24 -12.54 -7.95
C LEU A 58 -21.59 -14.00 -8.31
N SER A 59 -21.03 -14.54 -9.38
CA SER A 59 -21.40 -15.88 -9.88
C SER A 59 -20.35 -16.96 -9.63
N ALA A 60 -19.08 -16.56 -9.44
CA ALA A 60 -17.97 -17.48 -9.27
C ALA A 60 -17.75 -17.93 -7.82
N SER A 61 -16.95 -18.98 -7.66
CA SER A 61 -16.41 -19.36 -6.35
C SER A 61 -15.25 -18.42 -5.99
N ILE A 62 -15.46 -17.64 -4.93
CA ILE A 62 -14.48 -16.71 -4.39
C ILE A 62 -14.17 -17.01 -2.93
N LYS A 63 -13.03 -16.52 -2.45
CA LYS A 63 -12.67 -16.52 -1.03
C LYS A 63 -11.79 -15.31 -0.70
N GLY A 64 -11.67 -15.00 0.59
CA GLY A 64 -10.78 -13.94 1.06
C GLY A 64 -9.31 -14.29 0.78
N PRO A 65 -8.48 -13.30 0.41
CA PRO A 65 -7.03 -13.48 0.32
C PRO A 65 -6.38 -13.47 1.71
N GLU A 66 -5.15 -13.96 1.77
CA GLU A 66 -4.29 -13.82 2.95
C GLU A 66 -3.56 -12.47 2.92
N PHE A 67 -3.63 -11.74 4.02
CA PHE A 67 -2.98 -10.45 4.20
C PHE A 67 -1.75 -10.58 5.09
N PHE A 68 -0.62 -10.04 4.64
CA PHE A 68 0.56 -9.82 5.47
C PHE A 68 0.83 -8.33 5.54
N THR A 69 0.49 -7.72 6.67
CA THR A 69 0.60 -6.28 6.91
C THR A 69 1.71 -5.98 7.91
N SER A 70 2.58 -5.04 7.58
CA SER A 70 3.61 -4.48 8.44
C SER A 70 3.60 -2.96 8.31
N GLU A 71 3.17 -2.28 9.39
CA GLU A 71 3.02 -0.82 9.44
C GLU A 71 2.12 -0.27 8.32
N CYS A 72 2.71 0.24 7.25
CA CYS A 72 2.07 0.86 6.12
C CYS A 72 2.15 0.03 4.84
N VAL A 73 2.80 -1.12 4.90
CA VAL A 73 2.98 -2.02 3.76
C VAL A 73 2.14 -3.25 3.98
N THR A 74 1.44 -3.67 2.94
CA THR A 74 0.57 -4.83 2.95
C THR A 74 0.81 -5.65 1.69
N SER A 75 0.85 -6.97 1.83
CA SER A 75 0.85 -7.89 0.70
C SER A 75 -0.37 -8.81 0.74
N LEU A 76 -0.97 -9.06 -0.41
CA LEU A 76 -2.16 -9.91 -0.59
C LEU A 76 -1.78 -11.13 -1.40
N HIS A 77 -2.24 -12.28 -0.92
CA HIS A 77 -1.94 -13.57 -1.54
C HIS A 77 -3.20 -14.40 -1.72
N CYS A 78 -3.22 -15.15 -2.82
CA CYS A 78 -4.20 -16.20 -3.08
C CYS A 78 -3.48 -17.51 -3.31
N ASP A 79 -4.18 -18.62 -3.09
CA ASP A 79 -3.68 -19.94 -3.48
C ASP A 79 -3.34 -19.98 -4.99
N PRO A 80 -2.41 -20.85 -5.43
CA PRO A 80 -2.00 -20.94 -6.83
C PRO A 80 -3.14 -21.18 -7.82
N ASN A 81 -4.25 -21.80 -7.40
CA ASN A 81 -5.42 -22.10 -8.21
C ASN A 81 -6.42 -20.92 -8.31
N TYR A 82 -6.08 -19.78 -7.74
CA TYR A 82 -6.93 -18.59 -7.74
C TYR A 82 -6.23 -17.42 -8.43
N ASN A 83 -7.03 -16.50 -8.95
CA ASN A 83 -6.61 -15.18 -9.38
C ASN A 83 -6.88 -14.17 -8.26
N LEU A 84 -5.88 -13.39 -7.88
CA LEU A 84 -6.06 -12.26 -6.99
C LEU A 84 -6.66 -11.08 -7.76
N ILE A 85 -7.73 -10.52 -7.22
CA ILE A 85 -8.36 -9.29 -7.72
C ILE A 85 -8.32 -8.25 -6.60
N ILE A 86 -7.89 -7.03 -6.93
CA ILE A 86 -7.96 -5.86 -6.06
C ILE A 86 -8.84 -4.81 -6.74
N PHE A 87 -9.73 -4.19 -5.98
CA PHE A 87 -10.58 -3.11 -6.45
C PHE A 87 -10.90 -2.11 -5.33
N ASP A 88 -11.52 -1.00 -5.72
CA ASP A 88 -12.04 0.00 -4.78
C ASP A 88 -13.46 0.47 -5.16
N ASP A 89 -13.99 1.43 -4.39
CA ASP A 89 -15.32 1.98 -4.58
C ASP A 89 -15.47 2.91 -5.80
N THR A 90 -14.36 3.25 -6.47
CA THR A 90 -14.36 4.13 -7.66
C THR A 90 -14.67 3.37 -8.95
N GLY A 91 -14.71 2.04 -8.88
CA GLY A 91 -14.82 1.15 -10.04
C GLY A 91 -13.46 0.75 -10.63
N LEU A 92 -12.36 1.20 -10.04
CA LEU A 92 -11.02 0.73 -10.39
C LEU A 92 -10.83 -0.70 -9.91
N ALA A 93 -10.32 -1.57 -10.80
CA ALA A 93 -9.99 -2.94 -10.45
C ALA A 93 -8.81 -3.46 -11.27
N LYS A 94 -8.03 -4.36 -10.67
CA LYS A 94 -6.89 -5.05 -11.29
C LYS A 94 -6.91 -6.52 -10.90
N MET A 95 -6.55 -7.39 -11.85
CA MET A 95 -6.34 -8.81 -11.63
C MET A 95 -4.85 -9.12 -11.74
N PHE A 96 -4.30 -9.78 -10.73
CA PHE A 96 -2.87 -10.08 -10.59
C PHE A 96 -2.54 -11.53 -10.97
N GLY A 97 -3.55 -12.30 -11.40
CA GLY A 97 -3.38 -13.73 -11.65
C GLY A 97 -3.01 -14.46 -10.35
N GLY A 98 -2.10 -15.43 -10.43
CA GLY A 98 -1.59 -16.12 -9.24
C GLY A 98 -0.50 -15.37 -8.49
N ASN A 99 -0.14 -14.15 -8.90
CA ASN A 99 0.92 -13.38 -8.26
C ASN A 99 0.37 -12.60 -7.05
N PRO A 100 1.19 -12.40 -6.02
CA PRO A 100 0.84 -11.49 -4.95
C PRO A 100 0.82 -10.05 -5.44
N ALA A 101 0.09 -9.22 -4.70
CA ALA A 101 0.11 -7.78 -4.87
C ALA A 101 0.67 -7.12 -3.60
N GLU A 102 1.55 -6.14 -3.78
CA GLU A 102 2.12 -5.36 -2.68
C GLU A 102 1.59 -3.93 -2.76
N GLY A 103 1.08 -3.43 -1.63
CA GLY A 103 0.53 -2.10 -1.48
C GLY A 103 1.24 -1.32 -0.39
N THR A 104 1.54 -0.06 -0.66
CA THR A 104 2.01 0.90 0.35
C THR A 104 0.92 1.93 0.61
N CYS A 105 0.52 2.08 1.86
CA CYS A 105 -0.43 3.08 2.31
C CYS A 105 0.23 4.46 2.31
N ASN A 106 -0.32 5.40 1.56
CA ASN A 106 0.03 6.80 1.62
C ASN A 106 -0.83 7.48 2.70
N PRO A 107 -0.26 7.88 3.86
CA PRO A 107 -1.04 8.44 4.96
C PRO A 107 -1.61 9.84 4.66
N ALA A 108 -1.06 10.57 3.67
CA ALA A 108 -1.52 11.91 3.32
C ALA A 108 -2.81 11.86 2.49
N SER A 109 -2.85 11.00 1.47
CA SER A 109 -4.04 10.77 0.64
C SER A 109 -5.00 9.73 1.20
N LYS A 110 -4.53 8.89 2.13
CA LYS A 110 -5.22 7.69 2.64
C LYS A 110 -5.56 6.68 1.54
N THR A 111 -4.70 6.60 0.53
CA THR A 111 -4.82 5.69 -0.60
C THR A 111 -3.72 4.62 -0.56
N TRP A 112 -3.96 3.52 -1.26
CA TRP A 112 -2.98 2.46 -1.45
C TRP A 112 -2.29 2.60 -2.79
N ASP A 113 -0.97 2.71 -2.79
CA ASP A 113 -0.17 2.59 -4.01
C ASP A 113 0.23 1.12 -4.17
N VAL A 114 -0.44 0.44 -5.10
CA VAL A 114 -0.28 -1.01 -5.33
C VAL A 114 0.60 -1.24 -6.55
N ASP A 115 1.70 -1.96 -6.37
CA ASP A 115 2.58 -2.39 -7.47
C ASP A 115 1.85 -3.42 -8.34
N THR A 116 1.73 -3.13 -9.63
CA THR A 116 1.06 -3.99 -10.61
C THR A 116 1.99 -4.96 -11.32
N GLY A 117 3.27 -5.05 -10.91
CA GLY A 117 4.24 -6.02 -11.38
C GLY A 117 4.81 -5.74 -12.78
N ASN A 118 4.45 -4.60 -13.37
CA ASN A 118 4.94 -4.12 -14.68
C ASN A 118 5.85 -2.88 -14.55
N GLY A 119 6.25 -2.52 -13.33
CA GLY A 119 7.00 -1.29 -13.05
C GLY A 119 6.11 -0.04 -12.87
N GLU A 120 4.80 -0.20 -12.84
CA GLU A 120 3.83 0.85 -12.54
C GLU A 120 3.06 0.52 -11.25
N SER A 121 2.79 1.56 -10.46
CA SER A 121 1.88 1.49 -9.31
C SER A 121 0.54 2.12 -9.67
N THR A 122 -0.54 1.50 -9.20
CA THR A 122 -1.88 2.05 -9.31
C THR A 122 -2.35 2.52 -7.92
N SER A 123 -2.86 3.74 -7.82
CA SER A 123 -3.41 4.26 -6.56
C SER A 123 -4.88 3.88 -6.42
N PHE A 124 -5.25 3.22 -5.34
CA PHE A 124 -6.61 2.81 -5.00
C PHE A 124 -7.11 3.55 -3.76
N HIS A 125 -8.38 3.94 -3.73
CA HIS A 125 -8.98 4.55 -2.52
C HIS A 125 -9.05 3.57 -1.36
N GLN A 126 -9.40 2.31 -1.63
CA GLN A 126 -9.36 1.22 -0.68
C GLN A 126 -8.72 -0.01 -1.33
N MET A 127 -8.15 -0.91 -0.53
CA MET A 127 -7.59 -2.16 -1.02
C MET A 127 -8.53 -3.31 -0.69
N PHE A 128 -9.63 -3.43 -1.44
CA PHE A 128 -10.53 -4.57 -1.32
C PHE A 128 -10.01 -5.72 -2.16
N GLY A 129 -9.74 -6.86 -1.52
CA GLY A 129 -9.11 -8.02 -2.15
C GLY A 129 -10.02 -9.24 -2.15
N THR A 130 -10.04 -10.00 -3.25
CA THR A 130 -10.69 -11.32 -3.31
C THR A 130 -9.93 -12.29 -4.20
N CYS A 131 -10.01 -13.58 -3.89
CA CYS A 131 -9.46 -14.67 -4.68
C CYS A 131 -10.56 -15.30 -5.53
N LEU A 132 -10.45 -15.21 -6.85
CA LEU A 132 -11.34 -15.83 -7.82
C LEU A 132 -10.78 -17.17 -8.32
N MET A 133 -11.51 -18.28 -8.18
CA MET A 133 -11.03 -19.59 -8.65
C MET A 133 -10.70 -19.55 -10.16
N LYS A 134 -9.57 -20.12 -10.55
CA LYS A 134 -9.22 -20.33 -11.97
C LYS A 134 -10.08 -21.46 -12.53
N CYS A 135 -10.77 -21.18 -13.63
CA CYS A 135 -11.51 -22.19 -14.38
C CYS A 135 -10.59 -22.99 -15.31
#